data_AF-A0A2N2MGF2-F1
#
_entry.id   AF-A0A2N2MGF2-F1
#
_cell.length_a   1.000
_cell.length_b   1.000
_cell.length_c   1.000
_cell.angle_alpha   90.00
_cell.angle_beta   90.00
_cell.angle_gamma   90.00
#
_symmetry.space_group_name_H-M   'P 1'
#
loop_
_entity.id
_entity.type
_entity.pdbx_description
1 polymer ?
#
loop_
_entity_poly.entity_id
_entity_poly.type
_entity_poly.pdbx_seq_one_letter_code
_entity_poly.pdbx_strand_id
1 'polypeptide(L)'
;MDVTYTPKVYMKQGGEELIVASGGKITVESGGEIELASGGVFDNIGAPAGATFVVGAEAGGNTINVAIQLVDANGANLAVRGSVLGYLSNDANGDAIATAAPSGGWAIGTDGLLIPIVTNKAAQFVSEADGDIDVTLTEAGAYTVYLAVVLPNGKLAVSGAITFAG
;
A
#
# COMPACT_ATOMS: atom_id res chain seq x y z
N MET A 1 -42.40 11.46 -16.97
CA MET A 1 -41.93 10.72 -15.78
C MET A 1 -41.32 11.74 -14.83
N ASP A 2 -41.64 11.65 -13.55
CA ASP A 2 -41.01 12.48 -12.52
C ASP A 2 -39.52 12.12 -12.43
N VAL A 3 -38.65 13.07 -12.74
CA VAL A 3 -37.18 12.91 -12.69
C VAL A 3 -36.62 13.11 -11.27
N THR A 4 -37.50 13.33 -10.28
CA THR A 4 -37.11 13.64 -8.90
C THR A 4 -36.85 12.40 -8.05
N TYR A 5 -37.32 11.21 -8.49
CA TYR A 5 -37.08 9.94 -7.78
C TYR A 5 -36.03 9.08 -8.50
N THR A 6 -34.81 9.06 -7.96
CA THR A 6 -33.77 8.11 -8.38
C THR A 6 -33.73 6.95 -7.38
N PRO A 7 -34.01 5.70 -7.80
CA PRO A 7 -33.81 4.53 -6.94
C PRO A 7 -32.37 4.49 -6.42
N LYS A 8 -32.15 4.03 -5.19
CA LYS A 8 -30.78 3.94 -4.64
C LYS A 8 -30.01 2.74 -5.18
N VAL A 9 -30.69 1.78 -5.80
CA VAL A 9 -30.10 0.66 -6.53
C VAL A 9 -30.69 0.67 -7.94
N TYR A 10 -29.85 0.86 -8.96
CA TYR A 10 -30.31 1.02 -10.35
C TYR A 10 -29.25 0.60 -11.36
N MET A 11 -29.67 0.21 -12.55
CA MET A 11 -28.75 0.07 -13.70
C MET A 11 -28.43 1.45 -14.25
N LYS A 12 -27.13 1.78 -14.38
CA LYS A 12 -26.69 3.01 -15.02
C LYS A 12 -27.21 3.07 -16.46
N GLN A 13 -27.59 4.25 -16.92
CA GLN A 13 -28.01 4.45 -18.30
C GLN A 13 -26.90 4.00 -19.25
N GLY A 14 -27.21 3.03 -20.13
CA GLY A 14 -26.21 2.34 -20.96
C GLY A 14 -25.98 0.87 -20.59
N GLY A 15 -26.43 0.40 -19.42
CA GLY A 15 -26.71 -1.02 -19.14
C GLY A 15 -25.56 -1.89 -18.62
N GLU A 16 -24.33 -1.38 -18.49
CA GLU A 16 -23.16 -2.20 -18.09
C GLU A 16 -22.90 -2.22 -16.57
N GLU A 17 -23.44 -1.27 -15.82
CA GLU A 17 -23.09 -1.04 -14.41
C GLU A 17 -24.34 -1.04 -13.53
N LEU A 18 -24.34 -1.88 -12.48
CA LEU A 18 -25.28 -1.79 -11.38
C LEU A 18 -24.75 -0.80 -10.35
N ILE A 19 -25.50 0.27 -10.10
CA ILE A 19 -25.14 1.31 -9.13
C ILE A 19 -25.91 1.08 -7.82
N VAL A 20 -25.17 1.11 -6.71
CA VAL A 20 -25.73 1.29 -5.37
C VAL A 20 -25.30 2.68 -4.88
N ALA A 21 -26.19 3.66 -5.01
CA ALA A 21 -25.95 5.03 -4.60
C ALA A 21 -25.88 5.18 -3.07
N SER A 22 -25.47 6.37 -2.60
CA SER A 22 -25.37 6.67 -1.17
C SER A 22 -26.64 6.31 -0.39
N GLY A 23 -26.47 5.52 0.67
CA GLY A 23 -27.55 4.98 1.49
C GLY A 23 -28.37 3.87 0.83
N GLY A 24 -27.98 3.39 -0.34
CA GLY A 24 -28.43 2.12 -0.92
C GLY A 24 -27.77 0.92 -0.23
N LYS A 25 -28.33 -0.27 -0.42
CA LYS A 25 -27.84 -1.48 0.22
C LYS A 25 -28.08 -2.68 -0.68
N ILE A 26 -27.10 -3.58 -0.75
CA ILE A 26 -27.28 -4.97 -1.17
C ILE A 26 -27.21 -5.81 0.09
N THR A 27 -28.28 -6.56 0.39
CA THR A 27 -28.29 -7.53 1.49
C THR A 27 -28.24 -8.92 0.88
N VAL A 28 -27.25 -9.71 1.29
CA VAL A 28 -27.18 -11.13 0.96
C VAL A 28 -27.62 -11.89 2.20
N GLU A 29 -28.71 -12.64 2.10
CA GLU A 29 -29.27 -13.39 3.21
C GLU A 29 -28.50 -14.71 3.45
N SER A 30 -28.80 -15.41 4.55
CA SER A 30 -28.12 -16.67 4.88
C SER A 30 -28.26 -17.68 3.73
N GLY A 31 -27.12 -18.20 3.27
CA GLY A 31 -27.04 -19.12 2.12
C GLY A 31 -27.00 -18.44 0.75
N GLY A 32 -27.08 -17.10 0.68
CA GLY A 32 -26.83 -16.34 -0.54
C GLY A 32 -25.34 -16.16 -0.81
N GLU A 33 -24.97 -16.06 -2.10
CA GLU A 33 -23.60 -15.89 -2.56
C GLU A 33 -23.49 -14.71 -3.53
N ILE A 34 -22.35 -14.03 -3.50
CA ILE A 34 -21.91 -13.13 -4.57
C ILE A 34 -20.78 -13.86 -5.30
N GLU A 35 -21.09 -14.44 -6.44
CA GLU A 35 -20.09 -15.08 -7.29
C GLU A 35 -19.47 -14.01 -8.22
N LEU A 36 -18.15 -13.86 -8.11
CA LEU A 36 -17.36 -13.09 -9.05
C LEU A 36 -16.69 -14.09 -10.01
N ALA A 37 -16.98 -13.97 -11.30
CA ALA A 37 -16.31 -14.78 -12.32
C ALA A 37 -14.79 -14.53 -12.28
N SER A 38 -14.00 -15.42 -12.89
CA SER A 38 -12.54 -15.25 -12.99
C SER A 38 -12.17 -13.85 -13.49
N GLY A 39 -11.37 -13.12 -12.70
CA GLY A 39 -10.97 -11.74 -12.98
C GLY A 39 -11.90 -10.67 -12.39
N GLY A 40 -13.03 -11.05 -11.78
CA GLY A 40 -13.86 -10.15 -10.99
C GLY A 40 -13.14 -9.71 -9.71
N VAL A 41 -13.30 -8.45 -9.34
CA VAL A 41 -12.62 -7.84 -8.19
C VAL A 41 -13.67 -7.35 -7.21
N PHE A 42 -13.53 -7.76 -5.94
CA PHE A 42 -14.19 -7.08 -4.82
C PHE A 42 -13.20 -6.08 -4.24
N ASP A 43 -13.42 -4.80 -4.53
CA ASP A 43 -12.58 -3.74 -3.97
C ASP A 43 -13.15 -3.24 -2.64
N ASN A 44 -12.32 -3.27 -1.61
CA ASN A 44 -12.59 -2.59 -0.36
C ASN A 44 -11.84 -1.27 -0.36
N ILE A 45 -12.55 -0.19 -0.74
CA ILE A 45 -12.03 1.18 -0.90
C ILE A 45 -11.34 1.71 0.39
N GLY A 46 -11.53 1.07 1.56
CA GLY A 46 -10.84 1.43 2.81
C GLY A 46 -9.54 0.68 3.10
N ALA A 47 -9.13 -0.28 2.25
CA ALA A 47 -7.92 -1.07 2.44
C ALA A 47 -6.80 -0.63 1.48
N PRO A 48 -5.52 -0.76 1.88
CA PRO A 48 -4.41 -0.59 0.95
C PRO A 48 -4.56 -1.52 -0.26
N ALA A 49 -4.62 -0.97 -1.46
CA ALA A 49 -4.68 -1.72 -2.71
C ALA A 49 -3.50 -1.43 -3.64
N GLY A 50 -2.72 -0.39 -3.32
CA GLY A 50 -1.46 -0.02 -3.97
C GLY A 50 -0.55 0.77 -3.03
N ALA A 51 0.69 1.02 -3.49
CA ALA A 51 1.62 1.94 -2.84
C ALA A 51 2.45 2.66 -3.91
N THR A 52 2.75 3.94 -3.68
CA THR A 52 3.74 4.69 -4.46
C THR A 52 4.91 5.09 -3.57
N PHE A 53 6.08 5.30 -4.17
CA PHE A 53 7.33 5.52 -3.44
C PHE A 53 8.06 6.76 -3.97
N VAL A 54 8.63 7.53 -3.05
CA VAL A 54 9.62 8.57 -3.36
C VAL A 54 10.90 8.23 -2.58
N VAL A 55 11.92 7.77 -3.31
CA VAL A 55 13.25 7.53 -2.74
C VAL A 55 14.01 8.86 -2.72
N GLY A 56 14.38 9.32 -1.52
CA GLY A 56 15.11 10.55 -1.32
C GLY A 56 16.57 10.48 -1.75
N ALA A 57 17.23 11.63 -1.75
CA ALA A 57 18.68 11.70 -1.91
C ALA A 57 19.40 11.25 -0.62
N GLU A 58 20.62 10.75 -0.77
CA GLU A 58 21.49 10.45 0.37
C GLU A 58 21.85 11.74 1.13
N ALA A 59 21.42 11.83 2.39
CA ALA A 59 21.65 12.94 3.29
C ALA A 59 22.68 12.57 4.35
N GLY A 60 23.57 13.51 4.69
CA GLY A 60 24.60 13.31 5.71
C GLY A 60 25.66 12.25 5.36
N GLY A 61 25.62 11.68 4.16
CA GLY A 61 26.51 10.62 3.68
C GLY A 61 26.20 9.23 4.23
N ASN A 62 25.03 9.04 4.85
CA ASN A 62 24.66 7.74 5.41
C ASN A 62 23.16 7.53 5.64
N THR A 63 22.28 8.45 5.21
CA THR A 63 20.82 8.29 5.41
C THR A 63 20.05 8.51 4.12
N ILE A 64 19.06 7.66 3.85
CA ILE A 64 18.09 7.87 2.77
C ILE A 64 16.70 7.65 3.35
N ASN A 65 15.83 8.63 3.16
CA ASN A 65 14.40 8.51 3.45
C ASN A 65 13.65 7.98 2.23
N VAL A 66 12.67 7.11 2.47
CA VAL A 66 11.73 6.61 1.48
C VAL A 66 10.33 6.95 1.97
N ALA A 67 9.69 7.90 1.29
CA ALA A 67 8.29 8.21 1.51
C ALA A 67 7.43 7.20 0.75
N ILE A 68 6.40 6.68 1.40
CA ILE A 68 5.46 5.70 0.89
C ILE A 68 4.07 6.31 1.00
N GLN A 69 3.29 6.27 -0.07
CA GLN A 69 1.88 6.62 -0.05
C GLN A 69 1.05 5.40 -0.39
N LEU A 70 0.28 4.89 0.57
CA LEU A 70 -0.72 3.85 0.35
C LEU A 70 -1.94 4.43 -0.36
N VAL A 71 -2.45 3.69 -1.34
CA VAL A 71 -3.63 4.08 -2.13
C VAL A 71 -4.74 3.02 -2.06
N ASP A 72 -5.99 3.45 -2.18
CA ASP A 72 -7.15 2.58 -2.41
C ASP A 72 -7.11 1.99 -3.83
N ALA A 73 -8.08 1.13 -4.21
CA ALA A 73 -8.04 0.55 -5.55
C ALA A 73 -8.56 1.47 -6.66
N ASN A 74 -9.03 2.67 -6.31
CA ASN A 74 -9.21 3.76 -7.29
C ASN A 74 -7.89 4.51 -7.54
N GLY A 75 -6.82 4.19 -6.81
CA GLY A 75 -5.54 4.88 -6.87
C GLY A 75 -5.52 6.21 -6.12
N ALA A 76 -6.53 6.49 -5.29
CA ALA A 76 -6.55 7.65 -4.42
C ALA A 76 -5.81 7.35 -3.12
N ASN A 77 -5.16 8.36 -2.53
CA ASN A 77 -4.55 8.23 -1.20
C ASN A 77 -5.59 7.70 -0.21
N LEU A 78 -5.18 6.75 0.64
CA LEU A 78 -6.09 6.25 1.67
C LEU A 78 -6.53 7.40 2.57
N ALA A 79 -7.83 7.54 2.81
CA ALA A 79 -8.36 8.51 3.77
C ALA A 79 -8.49 7.91 5.20
N VAL A 80 -7.80 6.79 5.44
CA VAL A 80 -7.77 6.05 6.70
C VAL A 80 -6.39 5.44 6.90
N ARG A 81 -6.09 5.06 8.15
CA ARG A 81 -4.86 4.32 8.47
C ARG A 81 -4.88 2.94 7.81
N GLY A 82 -3.87 2.68 6.99
CA GLY A 82 -3.57 1.40 6.37
C GLY A 82 -2.46 0.67 7.11
N SER A 83 -2.41 -0.65 6.93
CA SER A 83 -1.38 -1.49 7.52
C SER A 83 -0.87 -2.46 6.46
N VAL A 84 0.45 -2.51 6.26
CA VAL A 84 1.11 -3.35 5.25
C VAL A 84 2.37 -3.99 5.85
N LEU A 85 2.70 -5.20 5.40
CA LEU A 85 4.00 -5.78 5.72
C LEU A 85 5.04 -5.20 4.77
N GLY A 86 6.17 -4.74 5.28
CA GLY A 86 7.29 -4.24 4.48
C GLY A 86 8.57 -5.03 4.72
N TYR A 87 9.41 -5.14 3.70
CA TYR A 87 10.75 -5.70 3.81
C TYR A 87 11.73 -5.08 2.81
N LEU A 88 13.00 -5.07 3.19
CA LEU A 88 14.10 -4.73 2.28
C LEU A 88 14.45 -5.94 1.42
N SER A 89 14.72 -5.73 0.14
CA SER A 89 15.09 -6.75 -0.86
C SER A 89 16.38 -6.36 -1.57
N ASN A 90 17.21 -7.34 -1.93
CA ASN A 90 18.34 -7.10 -2.85
C ASN A 90 17.93 -7.22 -4.34
N ASP A 91 16.71 -7.69 -4.61
CA ASP A 91 16.14 -7.83 -5.94
C ASP A 91 15.10 -6.74 -6.24
N ALA A 92 15.14 -6.18 -7.44
CA ALA A 92 14.27 -5.09 -7.88
C ALA A 92 12.78 -5.46 -7.97
N ASN A 93 12.45 -6.75 -8.05
CA ASN A 93 11.07 -7.26 -8.04
C ASN A 93 10.59 -7.60 -6.62
N GLY A 94 11.47 -7.51 -5.61
CA GLY A 94 11.12 -7.84 -4.24
C GLY A 94 11.09 -9.35 -3.95
N ASP A 95 11.69 -10.20 -4.78
CA ASP A 95 11.53 -11.67 -4.70
C ASP A 95 12.04 -12.30 -3.39
N ALA A 96 12.94 -11.64 -2.67
CA ALA A 96 13.49 -12.14 -1.42
C ALA A 96 13.85 -11.02 -0.43
N ILE A 97 13.80 -11.32 0.87
CA ILE A 97 14.33 -10.43 1.89
C ILE A 97 15.86 -10.25 1.71
N ALA A 98 16.33 -9.05 1.98
CA ALA A 98 17.74 -8.69 1.90
C ALA A 98 18.58 -9.64 2.77
N THR A 99 19.74 -10.04 2.25
CA THR A 99 20.65 -10.95 2.95
C THR A 99 21.28 -10.23 4.15
N ALA A 100 21.87 -9.07 3.91
CA ALA A 100 22.37 -8.14 4.92
C ALA A 100 21.30 -7.14 5.37
N ALA A 101 21.45 -6.60 6.58
CA ALA A 101 20.71 -5.44 7.03
C ALA A 101 21.56 -4.18 6.80
N PRO A 102 20.94 -3.01 6.56
CA PRO A 102 21.66 -1.74 6.60
C PRO A 102 22.33 -1.56 7.98
N SER A 103 23.58 -1.07 7.98
CA SER A 103 24.46 -1.06 9.16
C SER A 103 23.98 -0.16 10.29
N GLY A 104 23.30 0.95 9.97
CA GLY A 104 22.60 1.81 10.93
C GLY A 104 21.12 1.42 11.12
N GLY A 105 20.62 0.44 10.37
CA GLY A 105 19.25 -0.04 10.44
C GLY A 105 18.25 0.81 9.66
N TRP A 106 16.99 0.69 10.06
CA TRP A 106 15.88 1.47 9.53
C TRP A 106 14.96 1.92 10.67
N ALA A 107 14.35 3.08 10.52
CA ALA A 107 13.43 3.63 11.50
C ALA A 107 12.32 4.40 10.79
N ILE A 108 11.22 4.65 11.49
CA ILE A 108 10.21 5.56 10.97
C ILE A 108 10.78 6.99 10.92
N GLY A 109 10.45 7.71 9.85
CA GLY A 109 10.74 9.13 9.68
C GLY A 109 9.71 9.97 10.43
N THR A 110 9.07 10.88 9.71
CA THR A 110 8.01 11.74 10.28
C THR A 110 6.73 10.95 10.49
N ASP A 111 6.34 10.18 9.48
CA ASP A 111 4.98 9.66 9.36
C ASP A 111 4.92 8.13 9.50
N GLY A 112 3.92 7.67 10.24
CA GLY A 112 3.58 6.26 10.42
C GLY A 112 4.20 5.57 11.64
N LEU A 113 4.22 4.24 11.59
CA LEU A 113 4.74 3.36 12.63
C LEU A 113 5.43 2.15 12.01
N LEU A 114 6.58 1.77 12.57
CA LEU A 114 7.34 0.58 12.21
C LEU A 114 7.40 -0.39 13.40
N ILE A 115 6.88 -1.61 13.23
CA ILE A 115 6.96 -2.69 14.21
C ILE A 115 7.86 -3.80 13.65
N PRO A 116 9.09 -3.98 14.16
CA PRO A 116 10.04 -4.96 13.61
C PRO A 116 9.53 -6.41 13.67
N ILE A 117 9.67 -7.14 12.56
CA ILE A 117 9.42 -8.59 12.46
C ILE A 117 10.76 -9.32 12.30
N VAL A 118 11.61 -8.83 11.39
CA VAL A 118 13.00 -9.24 11.23
C VAL A 118 13.84 -7.99 11.40
N THR A 119 14.73 -7.98 12.41
CA THR A 119 15.54 -6.82 12.77
C THR A 119 16.17 -6.18 11.54
N ASN A 120 15.87 -4.90 11.33
CA ASN A 120 16.39 -4.05 10.26
C ASN A 120 16.12 -4.53 8.83
N LYS A 121 15.19 -5.47 8.62
CA LYS A 121 14.93 -6.05 7.29
C LYS A 121 13.45 -6.26 6.96
N ALA A 122 12.60 -6.52 7.94
CA ALA A 122 11.16 -6.65 7.73
C ALA A 122 10.37 -6.14 8.93
N ALA A 123 9.25 -5.47 8.69
CA ALA A 123 8.41 -4.86 9.71
C ALA A 123 6.95 -4.82 9.26
N GLN A 124 6.05 -4.74 10.23
CA GLN A 124 4.71 -4.22 9.98
C GLN A 124 4.79 -2.70 9.93
N PHE A 125 4.29 -2.10 8.86
CA PHE A 125 4.08 -0.68 8.77
C PHE A 125 2.61 -0.35 9.00
N VAL A 126 2.36 0.76 9.70
CA VAL A 126 1.03 1.37 9.84
C VAL A 126 1.14 2.82 9.42
N SER A 127 0.30 3.24 8.50
CA SER A 127 0.27 4.63 8.01
C SER A 127 -0.45 5.57 8.96
N GLU A 128 -0.42 6.86 8.65
CA GLU A 128 -1.29 7.86 9.25
C GLU A 128 -2.65 7.94 8.55
N ALA A 129 -3.43 8.96 8.87
CA ALA A 129 -4.83 9.10 8.47
C ALA A 129 -5.04 9.32 6.95
N ASP A 130 -4.00 9.68 6.23
CA ASP A 130 -3.96 9.92 4.79
C ASP A 130 -3.09 8.90 4.04
N GLY A 131 -2.72 7.80 4.70
CA GLY A 131 -2.08 6.66 4.04
C GLY A 131 -0.58 6.77 3.85
N ASP A 132 0.08 7.81 4.36
CA ASP A 132 1.52 8.01 4.22
C ASP A 132 2.34 7.32 5.33
N ILE A 133 3.57 6.97 4.96
CA ILE A 133 4.57 6.32 5.81
C ILE A 133 5.94 6.83 5.35
N ASP A 134 6.80 7.22 6.28
CA ASP A 134 8.20 7.56 6.00
C ASP A 134 9.13 6.53 6.62
N VAL A 135 10.03 5.94 5.83
CA VAL A 135 11.06 5.03 6.35
C VAL A 135 12.44 5.58 6.06
N THR A 136 13.23 5.82 7.10
CA THR A 136 14.62 6.26 6.97
C THR A 136 15.56 5.08 7.17
N LEU A 137 16.36 4.78 6.15
CA LEU A 137 17.44 3.80 6.20
C LEU A 137 18.75 4.51 6.54
N THR A 138 19.60 3.88 7.35
CA THR A 138 20.95 4.36 7.66
C THR A 138 22.00 3.31 7.31
N GLU A 139 22.97 3.67 6.48
CA GLU A 139 24.03 2.78 6.02
C GLU A 139 25.34 3.56 5.79
N ALA A 140 26.46 3.00 6.25
CA ALA A 140 27.77 3.63 6.20
C ALA A 140 28.65 3.17 5.01
N GLY A 141 28.30 2.08 4.34
CA GLY A 141 29.03 1.57 3.18
C GLY A 141 28.22 1.60 1.89
N ALA A 142 28.86 1.23 0.78
CA ALA A 142 28.17 1.05 -0.48
C ALA A 142 27.13 -0.08 -0.36
N TYR A 143 25.86 0.23 -0.60
CA TYR A 143 24.76 -0.71 -0.41
C TYR A 143 23.58 -0.34 -1.30
N THR A 144 22.97 -1.34 -1.93
CA THR A 144 21.74 -1.14 -2.72
C THR A 144 20.67 -2.13 -2.28
N VAL A 145 19.50 -1.60 -1.96
CA VAL A 145 18.29 -2.37 -1.63
C VAL A 145 17.05 -1.72 -2.24
N TYR A 146 15.95 -2.45 -2.20
CA TYR A 146 14.62 -2.02 -2.59
C TYR A 146 13.68 -2.22 -1.41
N LEU A 147 12.74 -1.31 -1.19
CA LEU A 147 11.69 -1.48 -0.21
C LEU A 147 10.47 -2.10 -0.89
N ALA A 148 10.13 -3.32 -0.50
CA ALA A 148 8.92 -4.00 -0.93
C ALA A 148 7.84 -3.89 0.15
N VAL A 149 6.60 -3.63 -0.25
CA VAL A 149 5.42 -3.75 0.63
C VAL A 149 4.46 -4.80 0.07
N VAL A 150 4.00 -5.68 0.96
CA VAL A 150 2.99 -6.69 0.69
C VAL A 150 1.63 -6.10 1.03
N LEU A 151 0.80 -5.95 -0.01
CA LEU A 151 -0.55 -5.44 0.12
C LEU A 151 -1.49 -6.55 0.63
N PRO A 152 -2.60 -6.21 1.29
CA PRO A 152 -3.61 -7.17 1.74
C PRO A 152 -4.14 -8.12 0.66
N ASN A 153 -4.10 -7.71 -0.61
CA ASN A 153 -4.50 -8.53 -1.76
C ASN A 153 -3.38 -9.48 -2.26
N GLY A 154 -2.24 -9.55 -1.56
CA GLY A 154 -1.09 -10.38 -1.90
C GLY A 154 -0.18 -9.81 -2.99
N LYS A 155 -0.50 -8.65 -3.57
CA LYS A 155 0.39 -7.97 -4.53
C LYS A 155 1.58 -7.34 -3.81
N LEU A 156 2.69 -7.28 -4.52
CA LEU A 156 3.87 -6.51 -4.11
C LEU A 156 3.86 -5.15 -4.81
N ALA A 157 4.19 -4.11 -4.05
CA ALA A 157 4.64 -2.84 -4.59
C ALA A 157 6.08 -2.61 -4.14
N VAL A 158 6.97 -2.28 -5.06
CA VAL A 158 8.42 -2.21 -4.81
C VAL A 158 8.94 -0.84 -5.22
N SER A 159 9.77 -0.24 -4.38
CA SER A 159 10.40 1.05 -4.64
C SER A 159 11.41 0.99 -5.80
N GLY A 160 11.89 2.17 -6.23
CA GLY A 160 13.17 2.25 -6.94
C GLY A 160 14.35 1.83 -6.06
N ALA A 161 15.54 1.76 -6.65
CA ALA A 161 16.77 1.43 -5.93
C ALA A 161 17.09 2.48 -4.87
N ILE A 162 17.38 2.03 -3.65
CA ILE A 162 17.91 2.83 -2.54
C ILE A 162 19.40 2.53 -2.48
N THR A 163 20.22 3.43 -3.03
CA THR A 163 21.67 3.22 -3.20
C THR A 163 22.46 4.21 -2.36
N PHE A 164 23.23 3.68 -1.42
CA PHE A 164 24.23 4.41 -0.63
C PHE A 164 25.58 4.38 -1.36
N ALA A 165 26.26 5.52 -1.40
CA ALA A 165 27.56 5.65 -2.05
C ALA A 165 28.71 5.05 -1.21
N GLY A 166 28.60 5.11 0.12
CA GLY A 166 29.61 4.69 1.08
C GLY A 166 30.64 5.76 1.44
#